data_AF-A0A1M5XPM9-F1
#
_entry.id   AF-A0A1M5XPM9-F1
#
_cell.length_a   1.000
_cell.length_b   1.000
_cell.length_c   1.000
_cell.angle_alpha   90.00
_cell.angle_beta   90.00
_cell.angle_gamma   90.00
#
_symmetry.space_group_name_H-M   'P 1'
#
loop_
_entity.id
_entity.type
_entity.pdbx_description
1 polymer ?
#
loop_
_entity_poly.entity_id
_entity_poly.type
_entity_poly.pdbx_seq_one_letter_code
_entity_poly.pdbx_strand_id
1 'polypeptide(L)'
;MKKFICTICGYVYEGEEAPEKCPQCNAPREKFIEKSDEELTWADEHRIGVAKDVDPRVVEGLQQNFLGECTEVGMYLAMSRQADREGFPEIAEAYKRIAFEEADHAAKFAELLGEVVTDSTKKNLEMRVDAEHGACAGKKELATLAKQLNYDAIHDTVHEMCKDEARHGSAFKGLLNRYFE
;
A
#
# COMPACT_ATOMS: atom_id res chain seq x y z
N MET A 1 -9.75 32.31 -25.47
CA MET A 1 -8.99 32.08 -24.24
C MET A 1 -8.45 30.66 -24.21
N LYS A 2 -7.13 30.55 -24.36
CA LYS A 2 -6.36 29.31 -24.33
C LYS A 2 -5.95 28.97 -22.90
N LYS A 3 -5.60 27.71 -22.64
CA LYS A 3 -5.01 27.29 -21.36
C LYS A 3 -3.54 26.99 -21.55
N PHE A 4 -2.71 27.50 -20.65
CA PHE A 4 -1.27 27.27 -20.63
C PHE A 4 -0.90 26.61 -19.31
N ILE A 5 -0.13 25.53 -19.35
CA ILE A 5 0.29 24.78 -18.17
C ILE A 5 1.79 24.97 -17.98
N CYS A 6 2.19 25.44 -16.80
CA CYS A 6 3.59 25.51 -16.42
C CYS A 6 4.16 24.09 -16.20
N THR A 7 5.15 23.69 -16.97
CA THR A 7 5.79 22.36 -16.88
C THR A 7 6.70 22.20 -15.65
N ILE A 8 6.88 23.26 -14.85
CA ILE A 8 7.69 23.20 -13.62
C ILE A 8 6.82 22.89 -12.40
N CYS A 9 5.64 23.51 -12.30
CA CYS A 9 4.80 23.39 -11.09
C CYS A 9 3.33 23.04 -11.37
N GLY A 10 2.95 22.84 -12.63
CA GLY A 10 1.58 22.50 -13.03
C GLY A 10 0.57 23.66 -12.98
N TYR A 11 1.01 24.90 -12.71
CA TYR A 11 0.10 26.06 -12.68
C TYR A 11 -0.60 26.24 -14.04
N VAL A 12 -1.93 26.32 -14.01
CA VAL A 12 -2.76 26.53 -15.20
C VAL A 12 -3.13 28.01 -15.29
N TYR A 13 -2.70 28.65 -16.37
CA TYR A 13 -3.06 30.02 -16.73
C TYR A 13 -4.09 30.01 -17.88
N GLU A 14 -5.12 30.84 -17.79
CA GLU A 14 -6.08 31.05 -18.87
C GLU A 14 -5.92 32.45 -19.45
N GLY A 15 -5.67 32.55 -20.75
CA GLY A 15 -5.43 33.83 -21.44
C GLY A 15 -5.22 33.64 -22.94
N GLU A 16 -4.87 34.70 -23.65
CA GLU A 16 -4.55 34.61 -25.09
C GLU A 16 -3.11 34.11 -25.33
N GLU A 17 -2.19 34.42 -24.41
CA GLU A 17 -0.79 33.96 -24.42
C GLU A 17 -0.34 33.57 -23.02
N ALA A 18 0.65 32.68 -22.89
CA ALA A 18 1.28 32.38 -21.60
C ALA A 18 1.83 33.65 -20.92
N PRO A 19 1.88 33.76 -19.58
CA PRO A 19 2.46 34.93 -18.91
C PRO A 19 4.00 34.96 -19.03
N GLU A 20 4.63 36.13 -18.89
CA GLU A 20 6.09 36.25 -18.91
C GLU A 20 6.77 35.43 -17.81
N LYS A 21 6.13 35.35 -16.64
CA LYS A 21 6.58 34.56 -15.49
C LYS A 21 5.39 33.84 -14.86
N CYS A 22 5.61 32.60 -14.45
CA CYS A 22 4.62 31.82 -13.71
C CYS A 22 4.31 32.49 -12.37
N PRO A 23 3.05 32.83 -12.05
CA PRO A 23 2.67 33.43 -10.78
C PRO A 23 2.98 32.58 -9.54
N GLN A 24 3.11 31.25 -9.73
CA GLN A 24 3.32 30.31 -8.62
C GLN A 24 4.79 29.98 -8.37
N CYS A 25 5.57 29.67 -9.40
CA CYS A 25 6.97 29.25 -9.25
C CYS A 25 7.99 30.21 -9.90
N ASN A 26 7.52 31.30 -10.51
CA ASN A 26 8.35 32.30 -11.20
C ASN A 26 9.15 31.77 -12.40
N ALA A 27 8.86 30.54 -12.86
CA ALA A 27 9.44 29.99 -14.08
C ALA A 27 9.13 30.88 -15.29
N PRO A 28 10.06 31.00 -16.25
CA PRO A 28 9.88 31.89 -17.38
C PRO A 28 8.87 31.32 -18.39
N ARG A 29 8.37 32.17 -19.28
CA ARG A 29 7.32 31.88 -20.27
C ARG A 29 7.53 30.60 -21.07
N GLU A 30 8.78 30.26 -21.39
CA GLU A 30 9.15 29.09 -22.20
C GLU A 30 8.85 27.76 -21.49
N LYS A 31 8.55 27.80 -20.19
CA LYS A 31 8.09 26.64 -19.42
C LYS A 31 6.59 26.44 -19.47
N PHE A 32 5.84 27.23 -20.22
CA PHE A 32 4.43 26.99 -20.46
C PHE A 32 4.21 26.22 -21.76
N ILE A 33 3.38 25.18 -21.68
CA ILE A 33 2.82 24.49 -22.84
C ILE A 33 1.35 24.87 -22.99
N GLU A 34 0.90 25.12 -24.21
CA GLU A 34 -0.53 25.27 -24.49
C GLU A 34 -1.19 23.90 -24.33
N LYS A 35 -2.26 23.83 -23.54
CA LYS A 35 -3.01 22.59 -23.33
C LYS A 35 -3.74 22.24 -24.63
N SER A 36 -3.41 21.11 -25.25
CA SER A 36 -4.18 20.54 -26.35
C SER A 36 -5.44 19.83 -25.83
N ASP A 37 -6.45 19.70 -26.70
CA ASP A 37 -7.65 18.89 -26.45
C ASP A 37 -7.42 17.40 -26.76
N GLU A 38 -6.17 16.98 -26.93
CA GLU A 38 -5.80 15.59 -27.17
C GLU A 38 -6.05 14.73 -25.92
N GLU A 39 -6.06 13.40 -26.11
CA GLU A 39 -6.18 12.47 -24.99
C GLU A 39 -5.09 12.70 -23.95
N LEU A 40 -5.46 12.59 -22.67
CA LEU A 40 -4.53 12.76 -21.56
C LEU A 40 -3.48 11.65 -21.59
N THR A 41 -2.24 12.01 -21.88
CA THR A 41 -1.07 11.13 -21.78
C THR A 41 -0.14 11.59 -20.67
N TRP A 42 0.37 10.66 -19.87
CA TRP A 42 1.41 10.93 -18.88
C TRP A 42 2.80 10.65 -19.45
N ALA A 43 3.79 11.45 -19.03
CA ALA A 43 5.16 11.33 -19.53
C ALA A 43 5.86 10.04 -19.04
N ASP A 44 5.52 9.58 -17.84
CA ASP A 44 5.95 8.30 -17.27
C ASP A 44 5.02 7.90 -16.11
N GLU A 45 5.17 6.67 -15.63
CA GLU A 45 4.39 6.09 -14.53
C GLU A 45 5.16 5.01 -13.77
N HIS A 46 4.75 4.77 -12.53
CA HIS A 46 5.22 3.60 -11.78
C HIS A 46 4.69 2.32 -12.41
N ARG A 47 5.53 1.28 -12.41
CA ARG A 47 5.20 -0.03 -12.96
C ARG A 47 5.43 -1.09 -11.90
N ILE A 48 4.48 -2.01 -11.79
CA ILE A 48 4.58 -3.17 -10.90
C ILE A 48 5.30 -4.30 -11.61
N GLY A 49 6.18 -5.01 -10.90
CA GLY A 49 6.89 -6.18 -11.40
C GLY A 49 8.12 -5.85 -12.25
N VAL A 50 8.74 -4.68 -12.08
CA VAL A 50 9.96 -4.31 -12.83
C VAL A 50 11.15 -5.22 -12.56
N ALA A 51 11.13 -5.99 -11.46
CA ALA A 51 12.17 -6.96 -11.13
C ALA A 51 11.94 -8.36 -11.74
N LYS A 52 10.87 -8.60 -12.49
CA LYS A 52 10.52 -9.95 -12.97
C LYS A 52 11.62 -10.63 -13.80
N ASP A 53 12.36 -9.84 -14.58
CA ASP A 53 13.36 -10.34 -15.54
C ASP A 53 14.80 -9.94 -15.16
N VAL A 54 15.06 -9.55 -13.91
CA VAL A 54 16.42 -9.21 -13.44
C VAL A 54 17.19 -10.44 -12.93
N ASP A 55 18.46 -10.27 -12.56
CA ASP A 55 19.31 -11.35 -12.04
C ASP A 55 18.60 -12.09 -10.88
N PRO A 56 18.48 -13.43 -10.91
CA PRO A 56 17.76 -14.18 -9.88
C PRO A 56 18.25 -13.93 -8.45
N ARG A 57 19.53 -13.61 -8.25
CA ARG A 57 20.08 -13.28 -6.94
C ARG A 57 19.55 -11.94 -6.42
N VAL A 58 19.27 -11.00 -7.33
CA VAL A 58 18.63 -9.74 -6.97
C VAL A 58 17.17 -10.00 -6.59
N VAL A 59 16.44 -10.79 -7.37
CA VAL A 59 15.05 -11.18 -7.06
C VAL A 59 14.97 -11.85 -5.69
N GLU A 60 15.84 -12.83 -5.42
CA GLU A 60 15.93 -13.50 -4.11
C GLU A 60 16.20 -12.49 -2.98
N GLY A 61 17.15 -11.58 -3.19
CA GLY A 61 17.44 -10.52 -2.22
C GLY A 61 16.22 -9.63 -1.95
N LEU A 62 15.48 -9.24 -2.99
CA LEU A 62 14.25 -8.44 -2.85
C LEU A 62 13.16 -9.20 -2.08
N GLN A 63 12.99 -10.49 -2.33
CA GLN A 63 12.03 -11.35 -1.60
C GLN A 63 12.41 -11.48 -0.12
N GLN A 64 13.69 -11.70 0.18
CA GLN A 64 14.18 -11.79 1.55
C GLN A 64 13.95 -10.47 2.32
N ASN A 65 14.23 -9.33 1.67
CA ASN A 65 13.96 -8.04 2.29
C ASN A 65 12.45 -7.79 2.45
N PHE A 66 11.62 -8.09 1.45
CA PHE A 66 10.15 -7.99 1.60
C PHE A 66 9.64 -8.74 2.84
N LEU A 67 10.11 -9.97 3.05
CA LEU A 67 9.74 -10.76 4.23
C LEU A 67 10.31 -10.16 5.53
N GLY A 68 11.55 -9.67 5.50
CA GLY A 68 12.19 -9.00 6.62
C GLY A 68 11.39 -7.78 7.08
N GLU A 69 11.12 -6.86 6.16
CA GLU A 69 10.34 -5.64 6.40
C GLU A 69 8.93 -5.96 6.92
N CYS A 70 8.23 -6.93 6.29
CA CYS A 70 6.92 -7.38 6.77
C CYS A 70 6.96 -7.93 8.21
N THR A 71 8.06 -8.60 8.58
CA THR A 71 8.27 -9.12 9.93
C THR A 71 8.50 -7.98 10.91
N GLU A 72 9.30 -6.99 10.53
CA GLU A 72 9.60 -5.81 11.35
C GLU A 72 8.34 -4.97 11.64
N VAL A 73 7.43 -4.80 10.67
CA VAL A 73 6.12 -4.15 10.91
C VAL A 73 5.39 -4.81 12.08
N GLY A 74 5.25 -6.13 12.06
CA GLY A 74 4.58 -6.88 13.12
C GLY A 74 5.33 -6.79 14.46
N MET A 75 6.66 -6.91 14.42
CA MET A 75 7.52 -6.82 15.60
C MET A 75 7.44 -5.45 16.26
N TYR A 76 7.61 -4.36 15.51
CA TYR A 76 7.58 -3.00 16.05
C TYR A 76 6.20 -2.62 16.57
N LEU A 77 5.10 -3.03 15.93
CA LEU A 77 3.76 -2.83 16.51
C LEU A 77 3.57 -3.63 17.82
N ALA A 78 4.14 -4.82 17.94
CA ALA A 78 4.11 -5.58 19.19
C ALA A 78 4.96 -4.92 20.29
N MET A 79 6.15 -4.43 19.96
CA MET A 79 7.02 -3.68 20.86
C MET A 79 6.37 -2.37 21.31
N SER A 80 5.72 -1.65 20.40
CA SER A 80 4.93 -0.45 20.70
C SER A 80 3.88 -0.72 21.78
N ARG A 81 3.08 -1.78 21.61
CA ARG A 81 2.07 -2.20 22.59
C ARG A 81 2.68 -2.57 23.95
N GLN A 82 3.91 -3.10 23.97
CA GLN A 82 4.59 -3.41 25.21
C GLN A 82 5.07 -2.13 25.92
N ALA A 83 5.67 -1.19 25.18
CA ALA A 83 6.10 0.10 25.72
C ALA A 83 4.94 0.87 26.37
N ASP A 84 3.75 0.87 25.75
CA ASP A 84 2.54 1.46 26.34
C ASP A 84 2.15 0.82 27.67
N ARG A 85 2.23 -0.52 27.78
CA ARG A 85 1.89 -1.24 29.03
C ARG A 85 2.86 -0.94 30.17
N GLU A 86 4.09 -0.60 29.83
CA GLU A 86 5.13 -0.19 30.79
C GLU A 86 5.07 1.31 31.13
N GLY A 87 4.21 2.07 30.44
CA GLY A 87 4.04 3.50 30.68
C GLY A 87 5.02 4.39 29.92
N PHE A 88 5.54 3.94 28.78
CA PHE A 88 6.45 4.70 27.91
C PHE A 88 5.79 5.08 26.56
N PRO A 89 4.81 6.00 26.55
CA PRO A 89 4.04 6.31 25.36
C PRO A 89 4.88 6.94 24.23
N GLU A 90 5.94 7.68 24.55
CA GLU A 90 6.83 8.27 23.54
C GLU A 90 7.65 7.18 22.81
N ILE A 91 8.04 6.13 23.51
CA ILE A 91 8.71 4.96 22.92
C ILE A 91 7.70 4.16 22.07
N ALA A 92 6.48 3.99 22.56
CA ALA A 92 5.42 3.31 21.83
C ALA A 92 5.11 4.01 20.50
N GLU A 93 5.02 5.34 20.49
CA GLU A 93 4.77 6.12 19.28
C GLU A 93 5.97 6.08 18.32
N ALA A 94 7.20 6.08 18.84
CA ALA A 94 8.39 5.91 18.01
C ALA A 94 8.36 4.56 17.26
N TYR A 95 8.11 3.45 17.97
CA TYR A 95 7.97 2.13 17.35
C TYR A 95 6.85 2.09 16.30
N LYS A 96 5.70 2.71 16.60
CA LYS A 96 4.57 2.73 15.67
C LYS A 96 4.90 3.50 14.40
N ARG A 97 5.58 4.66 14.51
CA ARG A 97 6.02 5.42 13.33
C ARG A 97 7.00 4.60 12.48
N ILE A 98 8.00 3.99 13.11
CA ILE A 98 8.98 3.15 12.42
C ILE A 98 8.29 1.95 11.75
N ALA A 99 7.30 1.32 12.39
CA ALA A 99 6.52 0.26 11.75
C ALA A 99 5.82 0.71 10.45
N PHE A 100 5.40 1.98 10.33
CA PHE A 100 4.86 2.51 9.08
C PHE A 100 5.96 2.83 8.04
N GLU A 101 7.17 3.16 8.48
CA GLU A 101 8.34 3.31 7.61
C GLU A 101 8.72 1.94 7.00
N GLU A 102 8.78 0.86 7.80
CA GLU A 102 9.03 -0.49 7.28
C GLU A 102 7.88 -1.02 6.41
N ALA A 103 6.64 -0.61 6.69
CA ALA A 103 5.51 -0.93 5.83
C ALA A 103 5.65 -0.29 4.44
N ASP A 104 6.19 0.94 4.36
CA ASP A 104 6.52 1.60 3.09
C ASP A 104 7.67 0.89 2.35
N HIS A 105 8.70 0.43 3.08
CA HIS A 105 9.77 -0.39 2.52
C HIS A 105 9.23 -1.71 1.95
N ALA A 106 8.42 -2.44 2.72
CA ALA A 106 7.78 -3.67 2.27
C ALA A 106 6.90 -3.44 1.03
N ALA A 107 6.13 -2.35 0.99
CA ALA A 107 5.29 -2.00 -0.16
C ALA A 107 6.13 -1.79 -1.43
N LYS A 108 7.25 -1.06 -1.33
CA LYS A 108 8.18 -0.86 -2.46
C LYS A 108 8.78 -2.17 -2.95
N PHE A 109 9.21 -3.07 -2.05
CA PHE A 109 9.69 -4.39 -2.47
C PHE A 109 8.59 -5.21 -3.16
N ALA A 110 7.37 -5.19 -2.64
CA ALA A 110 6.23 -5.87 -3.25
C ALA A 110 5.91 -5.32 -4.65
N GLU A 111 5.95 -4.00 -4.86
CA GLU A 111 5.77 -3.36 -6.17
C GLU A 111 6.87 -3.74 -7.14
N LEU A 112 8.15 -3.73 -6.72
CA LEU A 112 9.28 -4.14 -7.55
C LEU A 112 9.13 -5.59 -8.02
N LEU A 113 8.76 -6.49 -7.11
CA LEU A 113 8.58 -7.92 -7.38
C LEU A 113 7.34 -8.21 -8.22
N GLY A 114 6.21 -7.56 -7.91
CA GLY A 114 4.92 -7.82 -8.57
C GLY A 114 4.33 -9.22 -8.31
N GLU A 115 4.76 -9.89 -7.24
CA GLU A 115 4.36 -11.27 -6.92
C GLU A 115 3.09 -11.33 -6.06
N VAL A 116 2.90 -10.33 -5.18
CA VAL A 116 1.77 -10.25 -4.23
C VAL A 116 0.80 -9.11 -4.54
N VAL A 117 1.10 -8.32 -5.58
CA VAL A 117 0.33 -7.17 -6.04
C VAL A 117 0.40 -7.08 -7.56
N THR A 118 -0.67 -6.61 -8.19
CA THR A 118 -0.78 -6.40 -9.64
C THR A 118 -1.08 -4.94 -9.95
N ASP A 119 -0.96 -4.57 -11.23
CA ASP A 119 -1.33 -3.26 -11.79
C ASP A 119 -2.85 -3.02 -11.90
N SER A 120 -3.67 -4.00 -11.50
CA SER A 120 -5.13 -3.91 -11.57
C SER A 120 -5.77 -3.91 -10.17
N THR A 121 -6.37 -2.79 -9.79
CA THR A 121 -7.14 -2.68 -8.54
C THR A 121 -8.25 -3.72 -8.44
N LYS A 122 -8.93 -4.01 -9.56
CA LYS A 122 -9.94 -5.08 -9.62
C LYS A 122 -9.31 -6.43 -9.25
N LYS A 123 -8.19 -6.77 -9.90
CA LYS A 123 -7.52 -8.05 -9.67
C LYS A 123 -7.00 -8.17 -8.24
N ASN A 124 -6.45 -7.10 -7.69
CA ASN A 124 -5.99 -7.05 -6.30
C ASN A 124 -7.16 -7.28 -5.32
N LEU A 125 -8.33 -6.68 -5.58
CA LEU A 125 -9.53 -6.94 -4.75
C LEU A 125 -10.01 -8.39 -4.85
N GLU A 126 -10.08 -8.97 -6.05
CA GLU A 126 -10.40 -10.40 -6.24
C GLU A 126 -9.46 -11.29 -5.44
N MET A 127 -8.14 -11.06 -5.57
CA MET A 127 -7.11 -11.81 -4.83
C MET A 127 -7.29 -11.70 -3.31
N ARG A 128 -7.64 -10.50 -2.79
CA ARG A 128 -7.87 -10.33 -1.35
C ARG A 128 -9.18 -10.98 -0.88
N VAL A 129 -10.26 -10.95 -1.66
CA VAL A 129 -11.49 -11.67 -1.31
C VAL A 129 -11.21 -13.18 -1.15
N ASP A 130 -10.51 -13.77 -2.12
CA ASP A 130 -10.16 -15.20 -2.07
C ASP A 130 -9.22 -15.52 -0.91
N ALA A 131 -8.23 -14.65 -0.66
CA ALA A 131 -7.28 -14.81 0.44
C ALA A 131 -7.98 -14.78 1.82
N GLU A 132 -8.88 -13.81 2.06
CA GLU A 132 -9.56 -13.71 3.35
C GLU A 132 -10.53 -14.88 3.59
N HIS A 133 -11.19 -15.36 2.53
CA HIS A 133 -12.02 -16.55 2.61
C HIS A 133 -11.20 -17.78 3.07
N GLY A 134 -10.01 -17.98 2.52
CA GLY A 134 -9.11 -19.07 2.93
C GLY A 134 -8.51 -18.88 4.32
N ALA A 135 -8.03 -17.68 4.65
CA ALA A 135 -7.38 -17.38 5.93
C ALA A 135 -8.32 -17.55 7.14
N CYS A 136 -9.62 -17.30 6.95
CA CYS A 136 -10.65 -17.51 7.96
C CYS A 136 -10.69 -18.98 8.44
N ALA A 137 -10.60 -19.94 7.52
CA ALA A 137 -10.65 -21.37 7.84
C ALA A 137 -9.42 -21.81 8.67
N GLY A 138 -8.21 -21.45 8.23
CA GLY A 138 -6.98 -21.81 8.94
C GLY A 138 -6.91 -21.24 10.37
N LYS A 139 -7.37 -19.99 10.57
CA LYS A 139 -7.47 -19.40 11.91
C LYS A 139 -8.50 -20.13 12.78
N LYS A 140 -9.62 -20.55 12.20
CA LYS A 140 -10.64 -21.30 12.94
C LYS A 140 -10.12 -22.67 13.39
N GLU A 141 -9.37 -23.37 12.54
CA GLU A 141 -8.73 -24.64 12.88
C GLU A 141 -7.73 -24.47 14.03
N LEU A 142 -6.84 -23.48 13.93
CA LEU A 142 -5.86 -23.20 14.98
C LEU A 142 -6.52 -22.83 16.32
N ALA A 143 -7.55 -21.97 16.29
CA ALA A 143 -8.29 -21.64 17.51
C ALA A 143 -8.95 -22.88 18.12
N THR A 144 -9.56 -23.74 17.30
CA THR A 144 -10.20 -24.98 17.75
C THR A 144 -9.19 -25.92 18.42
N LEU A 145 -8.01 -26.10 17.81
CA LEU A 145 -6.93 -26.88 18.40
C LEU A 145 -6.46 -26.29 19.73
N ALA A 146 -6.25 -24.96 19.80
CA ALA A 146 -5.88 -24.29 21.03
C ALA A 146 -6.92 -24.52 22.14
N LYS A 147 -8.21 -24.50 21.80
CA LYS A 147 -9.28 -24.82 22.77
C LYS A 147 -9.25 -26.27 23.23
N GLN A 148 -9.04 -27.22 22.32
CA GLN A 148 -8.91 -28.65 22.65
C GLN A 148 -7.72 -28.93 23.58
N LEU A 149 -6.65 -28.16 23.45
CA LEU A 149 -5.44 -28.26 24.28
C LEU A 149 -5.49 -27.39 25.55
N ASN A 150 -6.63 -26.74 25.84
CA ASN A 150 -6.84 -25.83 26.98
C ASN A 150 -5.92 -24.59 27.00
N TYR A 151 -5.62 -24.02 25.83
CA TYR A 151 -4.90 -22.76 25.66
C TYR A 151 -5.86 -21.60 25.38
N ASP A 152 -6.67 -21.24 26.38
CA ASP A 152 -7.79 -20.29 26.21
C ASP A 152 -7.36 -18.92 25.68
N ALA A 153 -6.25 -18.35 26.17
CA ALA A 153 -5.76 -17.05 25.70
C ALA A 153 -5.40 -17.06 24.20
N ILE A 154 -4.86 -18.18 23.70
CA ILE A 154 -4.53 -18.36 22.28
C ILE A 154 -5.83 -18.53 21.47
N HIS A 155 -6.73 -19.39 21.94
CA HIS A 155 -8.03 -19.59 21.29
C HIS A 155 -8.77 -18.26 21.14
N ASP A 156 -8.93 -17.49 22.23
CA ASP A 156 -9.75 -16.29 22.22
C ASP A 156 -9.20 -15.24 21.26
N THR A 157 -7.87 -15.05 21.27
CA THR A 157 -7.20 -14.09 20.38
C THR A 157 -7.32 -14.51 18.91
N VAL A 158 -6.98 -15.76 18.58
CA VAL A 158 -6.98 -16.24 17.19
C VAL A 158 -8.41 -16.37 16.64
N HIS A 159 -9.37 -16.73 17.49
CA HIS A 159 -10.78 -16.81 17.11
C HIS A 159 -11.36 -15.43 16.80
N GLU A 160 -10.95 -14.39 17.52
CA GLU A 160 -11.35 -13.02 17.16
C GLU A 160 -10.75 -12.61 15.81
N MET A 161 -9.47 -12.88 15.58
CA MET A 161 -8.83 -12.64 14.27
C MET A 161 -9.52 -13.39 13.12
N CYS A 162 -10.06 -14.60 13.36
CA CYS A 162 -10.86 -15.33 12.37
C CYS A 162 -12.12 -14.55 11.96
N LYS A 163 -12.82 -13.90 12.91
CA LYS A 163 -13.98 -13.05 12.61
C LYS A 163 -13.56 -11.80 11.84
N ASP A 164 -12.39 -11.25 12.16
CA ASP A 164 -11.84 -10.12 11.42
C ASP A 164 -11.60 -10.46 9.96
N GLU A 165 -11.09 -11.65 9.62
CA GLU A 165 -10.92 -12.02 8.20
C GLU A 165 -12.25 -12.16 7.46
N ALA A 166 -13.30 -12.67 8.11
CA ALA A 166 -14.64 -12.65 7.53
C ALA A 166 -15.15 -11.22 7.28
N ARG A 167 -14.86 -10.29 8.21
CA ARG A 167 -15.19 -8.86 8.07
C ARG A 167 -14.37 -8.22 6.94
N HIS A 168 -13.07 -8.49 6.84
CA HIS A 168 -12.20 -8.00 5.77
C HIS A 168 -12.65 -8.50 4.40
N GLY A 169 -12.91 -9.81 4.26
CA GLY A 169 -13.42 -10.40 3.02
C GLY A 169 -14.76 -9.79 2.60
N SER A 170 -15.67 -9.55 3.55
CA SER A 170 -16.94 -8.86 3.29
C SER A 170 -16.74 -7.43 2.79
N ALA A 171 -15.80 -6.69 3.38
CA ALA A 171 -15.46 -5.34 2.96
C ALA A 171 -14.87 -5.31 1.54
N PHE A 172 -13.88 -6.17 1.25
CA PHE A 172 -13.28 -6.26 -0.08
C PHE A 172 -14.30 -6.69 -1.14
N LYS A 173 -15.17 -7.66 -0.83
CA LYS A 173 -16.24 -8.08 -1.73
C LYS A 173 -17.23 -6.94 -2.00
N GLY A 174 -17.63 -6.20 -0.98
CA GLY A 174 -18.49 -5.03 -1.15
C GLY A 174 -17.87 -3.96 -2.07
N LEU A 175 -16.57 -3.71 -1.96
CA LEU A 175 -15.84 -2.78 -2.82
C LEU A 175 -15.71 -3.31 -4.25
N LEU A 176 -15.37 -4.59 -4.43
CA LEU A 176 -15.27 -5.24 -5.73
C LEU A 176 -16.59 -5.10 -6.49
N ASN A 177 -17.70 -5.46 -5.84
CA ASN A 177 -19.03 -5.40 -6.44
C ASN A 177 -19.46 -3.96 -6.74
N ARG A 178 -19.12 -2.98 -5.89
CA ARG A 178 -19.52 -1.59 -6.08
C ARG A 178 -18.85 -0.93 -7.29
N TYR A 179 -17.59 -1.29 -7.57
CA TYR A 179 -16.79 -0.58 -8.56
C TYR A 179 -16.49 -1.39 -9.84
N PHE A 180 -16.70 -2.71 -9.83
CA PHE A 180 -16.21 -3.59 -10.90
C PHE A 180 -17.15 -4.75 -11.32
N GLU A 181 -18.36 -4.84 -10.75
CA GLU A 181 -19.45 -5.76 -11.17
C GLU A 181 -20.73 -5.01 -11.58
#